data_AF-A0A6A4IAZ0-F1
#
_entry.id   AF-A0A6A4IAZ0-F1
#
_cell.length_a   1.000
_cell.length_b   1.000
_cell.length_c   1.000
_cell.angle_alpha   90.00
_cell.angle_beta   90.00
_cell.angle_gamma   90.00
#
_symmetry.space_group_name_H-M   'P 1'
#
loop_
_entity.id
_entity.type
_entity.pdbx_description
1 polymer ?
#
loop_
_entity_poly.entity_id
_entity_poly.type
_entity_poly.pdbx_seq_one_letter_code
_entity_poly.pdbx_strand_id
1 'polypeptide(L)'
;MWEPLHALLTSRPNSVKAHTVWVIGTALQNNPAAQDAYLKLEPLPTLTSFLSPSSVMYALSGLLKHNAPALVQLNSDGWSRLCQALQDPNIAVCRKTAFLLNSLLTPNETTLSSSSLSSDNLHTPDSQQNQGPIHPNSHAAHLFQPGHALTSVLTLEAMTKHKILGTLIDGLTNPLPYGKDGDKEEVDPDFEEKGVALLRTYAIVCNGTLDQDQKDHLWEWIGKEKMKDSGGLAERWSMSGGKLDELVQRVKS
;
A
#
# COMPACT_ATOMS: atom_id res chain seq x y z
N MET A 1 26.11 2.16 -8.77
CA MET A 1 25.32 3.34 -9.22
C MET A 1 24.27 3.71 -8.17
N TRP A 2 23.78 2.77 -7.37
CA TRP A 2 22.88 3.04 -6.27
C TRP A 2 23.50 3.91 -5.17
N GLU A 3 24.78 3.74 -4.87
CA GLU A 3 25.46 4.45 -3.78
C GLU A 3 25.53 5.97 -4.01
N PRO A 4 25.94 6.47 -5.20
CA PRO A 4 25.85 7.90 -5.50
C PRO A 4 24.41 8.44 -5.46
N LEU A 5 23.43 7.70 -5.99
CA LEU A 5 22.02 8.12 -5.94
C LEU A 5 21.50 8.19 -4.50
N HIS A 6 21.85 7.22 -3.66
CA HIS A 6 21.46 7.21 -2.26
C HIS A 6 22.09 8.38 -1.49
N ALA A 7 23.38 8.66 -1.73
CA ALA A 7 24.08 9.79 -1.10
C ALA A 7 23.40 11.14 -1.41
N LEU A 8 22.88 11.32 -2.63
CA LEU A 8 22.16 12.54 -3.02
C LEU A 8 20.87 12.78 -2.21
N LEU A 9 20.25 11.75 -1.63
CA LEU A 9 19.08 11.90 -0.75
C LEU A 9 19.39 12.68 0.54
N THR A 10 20.66 12.68 0.95
CA THR A 10 21.15 13.43 2.12
C THR A 10 21.72 14.80 1.75
N SER A 11 21.90 15.09 0.45
CA SER A 11 22.51 16.33 -0.04
C SER A 11 21.57 17.55 -0.03
N ARG A 12 22.12 18.77 0.05
CA ARG A 12 21.39 20.02 -0.25
C ARG A 12 21.64 20.39 -1.73
N PRO A 13 20.66 20.93 -2.50
CA PRO A 13 19.33 21.44 -2.13
C PRO A 13 18.16 20.44 -2.30
N ASN A 14 16.98 20.78 -1.75
CA ASN A 14 15.76 19.96 -1.79
C ASN A 14 15.30 19.58 -3.22
N SER A 15 15.58 20.43 -4.22
CA SER A 15 15.28 20.12 -5.62
C SER A 15 16.06 18.90 -6.10
N VAL A 16 17.33 18.77 -5.75
CA VAL A 16 18.15 17.59 -6.10
C VAL A 16 17.57 16.35 -5.44
N LYS A 17 17.23 16.41 -4.14
CA LYS A 17 16.57 15.30 -3.43
C LYS A 17 15.30 14.85 -4.16
N ALA A 18 14.42 15.78 -4.53
CA ALA A 18 13.16 15.45 -5.18
C ALA A 18 13.35 14.71 -6.52
N HIS A 19 14.30 15.17 -7.35
CA HIS A 19 14.61 14.52 -8.63
C HIS A 19 15.29 13.16 -8.41
N THR A 20 16.24 13.08 -7.47
CA THR A 20 16.91 11.82 -7.11
C THR A 20 15.90 10.78 -6.64
N VAL A 21 14.97 11.15 -5.75
CA VAL A 21 13.90 10.28 -5.28
C VAL A 21 13.03 9.80 -6.45
N TRP A 22 12.68 10.68 -7.39
CA TRP A 22 11.90 10.31 -8.57
C TRP A 22 12.66 9.30 -9.45
N VAL A 23 13.96 9.54 -9.71
CA VAL A 23 14.81 8.61 -10.48
C VAL A 23 14.89 7.25 -9.81
N ILE A 24 15.12 7.22 -8.50
CA ILE A 24 15.14 5.99 -7.71
C ILE A 24 13.79 5.28 -7.82
N GLY A 25 12.68 5.98 -7.60
CA GLY A 25 11.34 5.38 -7.66
C GLY A 25 11.00 4.79 -9.03
N THR A 26 11.35 5.47 -10.11
CA THR A 26 11.17 4.96 -11.47
C THR A 26 12.02 3.71 -11.72
N ALA A 27 13.26 3.68 -11.23
CA ALA A 27 14.13 2.52 -11.40
C ALA A 27 13.67 1.29 -10.61
N LEU A 28 13.00 1.49 -9.47
CA LEU A 28 12.51 0.42 -8.59
C LEU A 28 11.15 -0.18 -9.03
N GLN A 29 10.33 0.61 -9.71
CA GLN A 29 8.96 0.21 -10.07
C GLN A 29 8.94 -1.09 -10.88
N ASN A 30 8.27 -2.11 -10.33
CA ASN A 30 8.10 -3.43 -10.94
C ASN A 30 9.43 -4.10 -11.36
N ASN A 31 10.51 -3.80 -10.64
CA ASN A 31 11.86 -4.28 -10.94
C ASN A 31 12.52 -4.92 -9.70
N PRO A 32 12.29 -6.23 -9.46
CA PRO A 32 12.84 -6.95 -8.31
C PRO A 32 14.37 -6.89 -8.23
N ALA A 33 15.07 -6.95 -9.36
CA ALA A 33 16.53 -6.87 -9.36
C ALA A 33 17.05 -5.50 -8.89
N ALA A 34 16.39 -4.41 -9.29
CA ALA A 34 16.70 -3.07 -8.81
C ALA A 34 16.33 -2.90 -7.32
N GLN A 35 15.16 -3.42 -6.92
CA GLN A 35 14.71 -3.43 -5.53
C GLN A 35 15.73 -4.12 -4.62
N ASP A 36 16.13 -5.35 -4.94
CA ASP A 36 17.09 -6.13 -4.16
C ASP A 36 18.47 -5.46 -4.12
N ALA A 37 18.92 -4.89 -5.24
CA ALA A 37 20.19 -4.19 -5.29
C ALA A 37 20.19 -2.91 -4.43
N TYR A 38 19.11 -2.15 -4.46
CA TYR A 38 18.99 -0.92 -3.66
C TYR A 38 18.77 -1.21 -2.18
N LEU A 39 18.03 -2.27 -1.84
CA LEU A 39 17.75 -2.67 -0.45
C LEU A 39 19.04 -3.00 0.33
N LYS A 40 20.10 -3.46 -0.34
CA LYS A 40 21.43 -3.69 0.26
C LYS A 40 22.07 -2.45 0.88
N LEU A 41 21.60 -1.25 0.51
CA LEU A 41 22.06 0.01 1.09
C LEU A 41 21.25 0.44 2.33
N GLU A 42 20.36 -0.42 2.82
CA GLU A 42 19.44 -0.14 3.93
C GLU A 42 18.69 1.21 3.76
N PRO A 43 17.98 1.42 2.65
CA PRO A 43 17.49 2.76 2.29
C PRO A 43 16.26 3.22 3.10
N LEU A 44 15.61 2.32 3.84
CA LEU A 44 14.32 2.57 4.49
C LEU A 44 14.37 3.65 5.58
N PRO A 45 15.36 3.70 6.49
CA PRO A 45 15.46 4.79 7.47
C PRO A 45 15.61 6.15 6.79
N THR A 46 16.42 6.23 5.72
CA THR A 46 16.58 7.45 4.93
C THR A 46 15.26 7.84 4.29
N LEU A 47 14.62 6.97 3.52
CA LEU A 47 13.37 7.28 2.81
C LEU A 47 12.22 7.64 3.76
N THR A 48 12.09 6.95 4.89
CA THR A 48 11.01 7.22 5.85
C THR A 48 11.25 8.48 6.69
N SER A 49 12.50 8.97 6.80
CA SER A 49 12.81 10.18 7.56
C SER A 49 12.22 11.47 6.96
N PHE A 50 11.82 11.47 5.67
CA PHE A 50 11.26 12.63 4.98
C PHE A 50 10.09 12.28 4.04
N LEU A 51 9.05 11.62 4.55
CA LEU A 51 7.85 11.25 3.76
C LEU A 51 7.10 12.43 3.12
N SER A 52 7.35 13.65 3.61
CA SER A 52 7.00 14.90 2.93
C SER A 52 8.28 15.47 2.29
N PRO A 53 8.40 15.54 0.94
CA PRO A 53 7.35 15.65 -0.07
C PRO A 53 6.81 14.32 -0.63
N SER A 54 5.62 14.36 -1.24
CA SER A 54 4.88 13.22 -1.80
C SER A 54 5.62 12.38 -2.86
N SER A 55 6.72 12.88 -3.44
CA SER A 55 7.58 12.13 -4.35
C SER A 55 8.29 10.96 -3.65
N VAL A 56 8.57 11.08 -2.35
CA VAL A 56 9.20 10.01 -1.55
C VAL A 56 8.29 8.80 -1.44
N MET A 57 6.99 9.02 -1.34
CA MET A 57 5.99 7.96 -1.37
C MET A 57 6.02 7.17 -2.68
N TYR A 58 6.42 7.78 -3.80
CA TYR A 58 6.58 7.07 -5.07
C TYR A 58 7.78 6.10 -5.03
N ALA A 59 8.93 6.56 -4.53
CA ALA A 59 10.11 5.70 -4.37
C ALA A 59 9.87 4.59 -3.34
N LEU A 60 9.22 4.91 -2.23
CA LEU A 60 8.86 3.93 -1.20
C LEU A 60 7.86 2.90 -1.74
N SER A 61 6.87 3.33 -2.53
CA SER A 61 5.94 2.43 -3.21
C SER A 61 6.66 1.50 -4.19
N GLY A 62 7.56 2.05 -5.01
CA GLY A 62 8.41 1.26 -5.90
C GLY A 62 9.30 0.26 -5.17
N LEU A 63 9.77 0.56 -3.96
CA LEU A 63 10.60 -0.34 -3.16
C LEU A 63 9.80 -1.45 -2.48
N LEU A 64 8.64 -1.13 -1.88
CA LEU A 64 7.89 -2.04 -1.01
C LEU A 64 6.92 -2.96 -1.76
N LYS A 65 6.35 -2.49 -2.87
CA LYS A 65 5.39 -3.29 -3.64
C LYS A 65 6.02 -4.57 -4.18
N HIS A 66 5.34 -5.69 -3.96
CA HIS A 66 5.80 -7.02 -4.36
C HIS A 66 7.21 -7.36 -3.85
N ASN A 67 7.61 -6.80 -2.69
CA ASN A 67 8.93 -6.98 -2.10
C ASN A 67 8.83 -7.20 -0.58
N ALA A 68 8.51 -8.43 -0.20
CA ALA A 68 8.44 -8.89 1.17
C ALA A 68 9.76 -8.69 1.94
N PRO A 69 10.97 -8.92 1.37
CA PRO A 69 12.22 -8.58 2.05
C PRO A 69 12.30 -7.11 2.50
N ALA A 70 11.84 -6.16 1.68
CA ALA A 70 11.82 -4.75 2.08
C ALA A 70 10.80 -4.47 3.20
N LEU A 71 9.67 -5.18 3.24
CA LEU A 71 8.72 -5.07 4.36
C LEU A 71 9.26 -5.66 5.66
N VAL A 72 10.01 -6.75 5.59
CA VAL A 72 10.69 -7.32 6.78
C VAL A 72 11.73 -6.35 7.34
N GLN A 73 12.43 -5.61 6.46
CA GLN A 73 13.36 -4.56 6.87
C GLN A 73 12.67 -3.25 7.29
N LEU A 74 11.38 -3.08 6.99
CA LEU A 74 10.59 -1.95 7.45
C LEU A 74 10.31 -2.14 8.95
N ASN A 75 11.16 -1.54 9.76
CA ASN A 75 11.09 -1.63 11.21
C ASN A 75 9.86 -0.90 11.77
N SER A 76 9.70 -0.95 13.11
CA SER A 76 8.57 -0.32 13.79
C SER A 76 8.45 1.18 13.52
N ASP A 77 9.58 1.89 13.45
CA ASP A 77 9.59 3.33 13.14
C ASP A 77 9.08 3.62 11.73
N GLY A 78 9.46 2.79 10.75
CA GLY A 78 8.98 2.90 9.37
C GLY A 78 7.47 2.74 9.25
N TRP A 79 6.91 1.72 9.92
CA TRP A 79 5.45 1.52 9.99
C TRP A 79 4.74 2.66 10.73
N SER A 80 5.29 3.13 11.85
CA SER A 80 4.75 4.28 12.58
C SER A 80 4.74 5.55 11.72
N ARG A 81 5.76 5.76 10.88
CA ARG A 81 5.81 6.89 9.95
C ARG A 81 4.77 6.77 8.83
N LEU A 82 4.54 5.56 8.29
CA LEU A 82 3.43 5.32 7.36
C LEU A 82 2.08 5.55 8.03
N CYS A 83 1.92 5.15 9.29
CA CYS A 83 0.71 5.41 10.07
C CYS A 83 0.46 6.92 10.21
N GLN A 84 1.46 7.70 10.63
CA GLN A 84 1.38 9.15 10.75
C GLN A 84 1.09 9.83 9.39
N ALA A 85 1.62 9.29 8.30
CA ALA A 85 1.42 9.81 6.95
C ALA A 85 -0.02 9.68 6.43
N LEU A 86 -0.91 8.94 7.12
CA LEU A 86 -2.36 8.96 6.84
C LEU A 86 -3.06 10.23 7.34
N GLN A 87 -2.43 10.96 8.25
CA GLN A 87 -2.91 12.21 8.84
C GLN A 87 -1.95 13.38 8.54
N ASP A 88 -1.19 13.29 7.44
CA ASP A 88 -0.27 14.35 7.04
C ASP A 88 -1.06 15.61 6.61
N PRO A 89 -0.61 16.82 6.97
CA PRO A 89 -1.25 18.05 6.49
C PRO A 89 -1.30 18.17 4.96
N ASN A 90 -0.38 17.51 4.26
CA ASN A 90 -0.40 17.39 2.82
C ASN A 90 -1.26 16.21 2.38
N ILE A 91 -2.48 16.49 1.93
CA ILE A 91 -3.44 15.48 1.47
C ILE A 91 -2.89 14.54 0.38
N ALA A 92 -1.92 14.99 -0.43
CA ALA A 92 -1.26 14.14 -1.43
C ALA A 92 -0.43 13.02 -0.79
N VAL A 93 0.11 13.23 0.40
CA VAL A 93 0.79 12.20 1.20
C VAL A 93 -0.25 11.21 1.69
N CYS A 94 -1.34 11.66 2.34
CA CYS A 94 -2.42 10.79 2.84
C CYS A 94 -2.98 9.86 1.75
N ARG A 95 -3.34 10.42 0.58
CA ARG A 95 -3.82 9.66 -0.59
C ARG A 95 -2.83 8.57 -1.00
N LYS A 96 -1.54 8.92 -1.14
CA LYS A 96 -0.50 7.97 -1.56
C LYS A 96 -0.22 6.92 -0.50
N THR A 97 -0.33 7.27 0.79
CA THR A 97 -0.18 6.35 1.91
C THR A 97 -1.30 5.31 1.91
N ALA A 98 -2.56 5.74 1.83
CA ALA A 98 -3.72 4.84 1.75
C ALA A 98 -3.62 3.91 0.53
N PHE A 99 -3.24 4.44 -0.63
CA PHE A 99 -3.03 3.65 -1.84
C PHE A 99 -1.89 2.63 -1.70
N LEU A 100 -0.77 3.03 -1.09
CA LEU A 100 0.36 2.15 -0.84
C LEU A 100 -0.03 1.00 0.09
N LEU A 101 -0.60 1.30 1.25
CA LEU A 101 -1.05 0.30 2.22
C LEU A 101 -2.05 -0.67 1.59
N ASN A 102 -3.02 -0.17 0.81
CA ASN A 102 -3.97 -1.04 0.12
C ASN A 102 -3.27 -1.98 -0.88
N SER A 103 -2.29 -1.44 -1.61
CA SER A 103 -1.52 -2.24 -2.56
C SER A 103 -0.67 -3.31 -1.88
N LEU A 104 -0.09 -3.02 -0.71
CA LEU A 104 0.72 -3.98 0.05
C LEU A 104 -0.16 -5.07 0.67
N LEU A 105 -1.39 -4.73 1.05
CA LEU A 105 -2.36 -5.63 1.67
C LEU A 105 -3.07 -6.53 0.65
N THR A 106 -3.19 -6.09 -0.60
CA THR A 106 -3.84 -6.86 -1.68
C THR A 106 -3.04 -8.15 -1.95
N PRO A 107 -3.62 -9.34 -1.78
CA PRO A 107 -2.95 -10.60 -2.09
C PRO A 107 -2.61 -10.70 -3.57
N ASN A 108 -1.41 -11.20 -3.89
CA ASN A 108 -1.04 -11.52 -5.27
C ASN A 108 -1.64 -12.88 -5.67
N GLU A 109 -2.00 -13.08 -6.94
CA GLU A 109 -2.70 -14.29 -7.42
C GLU A 109 -1.96 -15.61 -7.10
N THR A 110 -0.64 -15.57 -6.92
CA THR A 110 0.19 -16.74 -6.57
C THR A 110 -0.20 -17.36 -5.22
N THR A 111 -0.85 -16.61 -4.33
CA THR A 111 -1.32 -17.13 -3.03
C THR A 111 -2.55 -18.03 -3.13
N LEU A 112 -3.37 -17.92 -4.18
CA LEU A 112 -4.60 -18.72 -4.33
C LEU A 112 -4.34 -20.11 -4.93
N SER A 113 -3.24 -20.28 -5.67
CA SER A 113 -2.90 -21.53 -6.36
C SER A 113 -2.19 -22.57 -5.49
N SER A 114 -1.85 -22.25 -4.24
CA SER A 114 -1.11 -23.17 -3.35
C SER A 114 -2.01 -24.18 -2.60
N SER A 115 -3.33 -24.07 -2.73
CA SER A 115 -4.33 -24.88 -2.01
C SER A 115 -5.04 -25.95 -2.86
N SER A 116 -4.70 -26.09 -4.14
CA SER A 116 -5.27 -27.11 -5.03
C SER A 116 -4.20 -28.11 -5.48
N LEU A 117 -3.91 -29.08 -4.62
CA LEU A 117 -3.31 -30.34 -5.07
C LEU A 117 -4.36 -31.16 -5.82
N SER A 118 -3.93 -31.73 -6.95
CA SER A 118 -4.51 -32.81 -7.77
C SER A 118 -5.31 -32.47 -9.05
N SER A 119 -4.67 -32.88 -10.16
CA SER A 119 -5.19 -33.52 -11.38
C SER A 119 -5.31 -32.71 -12.69
N ASP A 120 -4.33 -32.99 -13.57
CA ASP A 120 -4.40 -33.21 -15.03
C ASP A 120 -5.34 -32.38 -15.93
N ASN A 121 -4.73 -31.59 -16.84
CA ASN A 121 -4.67 -31.81 -18.30
C ASN A 121 -4.15 -30.53 -19.01
N LEU A 122 -2.91 -30.50 -19.51
CA LEU A 122 -2.46 -30.86 -20.87
C LEU A 122 -2.73 -29.80 -21.97
N HIS A 123 -1.77 -28.91 -22.21
CA HIS A 123 -1.25 -28.58 -23.55
C HIS A 123 0.06 -27.78 -23.41
N THR A 124 1.20 -28.46 -23.44
CA THR A 124 2.54 -27.87 -23.63
C THR A 124 3.05 -28.29 -25.00
N PRO A 125 3.49 -27.37 -25.87
CA PRO A 125 4.31 -27.77 -27.00
C PRO A 125 5.69 -28.14 -26.47
N ASP A 126 6.04 -29.38 -26.70
CA ASP A 126 7.33 -29.98 -26.43
C ASP A 126 8.41 -29.29 -27.28
N SER A 127 9.35 -28.61 -26.65
CA SER A 127 10.64 -28.20 -27.24
C SER A 127 11.64 -27.81 -26.16
N GLN A 128 12.40 -28.82 -25.74
CA GLN A 128 13.80 -28.77 -25.35
C GLN A 128 14.21 -27.94 -24.13
N GLN A 129 14.63 -28.67 -23.10
CA GLN A 129 15.61 -28.27 -22.10
C GLN A 129 16.79 -27.54 -22.75
N ASN A 130 16.79 -26.22 -22.67
CA ASN A 130 17.98 -25.41 -22.86
C ASN A 130 17.99 -24.39 -21.72
N GLN A 131 18.64 -24.75 -20.61
CA GLN A 131 19.00 -23.79 -19.55
C GLN A 131 20.10 -22.88 -20.10
N GLY A 132 19.73 -21.95 -20.99
CA GLY A 132 20.54 -20.78 -21.30
C GLY A 132 20.63 -19.87 -20.07
N PRO A 133 21.56 -18.89 -20.05
CA PRO A 133 21.65 -17.92 -18.97
C PRO A 133 20.31 -17.19 -18.85
N ILE A 134 19.55 -17.49 -17.79
CA ILE A 134 18.28 -16.82 -17.49
C ILE A 134 18.63 -15.37 -17.20
N HIS A 135 18.28 -14.46 -18.11
CA HIS A 135 18.54 -13.05 -17.92
C HIS A 135 17.82 -12.57 -16.65
N PRO A 136 18.48 -11.88 -15.71
CA PRO A 136 17.84 -11.32 -14.53
C PRO A 136 16.81 -10.27 -14.97
N ASN A 137 15.56 -10.70 -15.08
CA ASN A 137 14.40 -9.88 -15.37
C ASN A 137 13.31 -10.20 -14.32
N SER A 138 12.23 -9.42 -14.29
CA SER A 138 11.21 -9.54 -13.25
C SER A 138 10.59 -10.95 -13.16
N HIS A 139 10.53 -11.71 -14.26
CA HIS A 139 10.02 -13.10 -14.26
C HIS A 139 11.00 -14.09 -13.61
N ALA A 140 12.32 -13.85 -13.71
CA ALA A 140 13.32 -14.69 -13.06
C ALA A 140 13.23 -14.62 -11.53
N ALA A 141 13.00 -13.43 -10.96
CA ALA A 141 12.91 -13.24 -9.51
C ALA A 141 11.75 -14.04 -8.87
N HIS A 142 10.58 -14.06 -9.51
CA HIS A 142 9.43 -14.86 -9.06
C HIS A 142 9.70 -16.37 -9.10
N LEU A 143 10.53 -16.85 -10.04
CA LEU A 143 10.91 -18.26 -10.14
C LEU A 143 11.91 -18.67 -9.05
N PHE A 144 12.82 -17.77 -8.65
CA PHE A 144 13.83 -18.06 -7.63
C PHE A 144 13.33 -17.86 -6.19
N GLN A 145 12.36 -16.98 -5.97
CA GLN A 145 11.82 -16.68 -4.64
C GLN A 145 10.30 -16.48 -4.69
N PRO A 146 9.51 -17.57 -4.60
CA PRO A 146 8.04 -17.50 -4.63
C PRO A 146 7.44 -16.60 -3.54
N GLY A 147 8.14 -16.48 -2.41
CA GLY A 147 7.75 -15.62 -1.29
C GLY A 147 8.09 -14.13 -1.44
N HIS A 148 8.88 -13.74 -2.45
CA HIS A 148 9.37 -12.36 -2.60
C HIS A 148 8.22 -11.37 -2.76
N ALA A 149 7.13 -11.77 -3.42
CA ALA A 149 5.97 -10.90 -3.62
C ALA A 149 4.90 -11.01 -2.50
N LEU A 150 5.12 -11.77 -1.42
CA LEU A 150 4.12 -12.00 -0.38
C LEU A 150 4.06 -10.86 0.64
N THR A 151 3.48 -9.73 0.23
CA THR A 151 3.38 -8.52 1.07
C THR A 151 2.16 -8.48 1.98
N SER A 152 1.07 -9.17 1.61
CA SER A 152 -0.24 -9.04 2.26
C SER A 152 -0.24 -9.51 3.72
N VAL A 153 0.37 -10.65 4.01
CA VAL A 153 0.43 -11.21 5.38
C VAL A 153 1.24 -10.31 6.32
N LEU A 154 2.42 -9.86 5.86
CA LEU A 154 3.26 -8.93 6.62
C LEU A 154 2.55 -7.60 6.87
N THR A 155 1.83 -7.11 5.87
CA THR A 155 1.07 -5.86 5.98
C THR A 155 -0.10 -6.03 6.93
N LEU A 156 -0.83 -7.15 6.87
CA LEU A 156 -1.95 -7.44 7.77
C LEU A 156 -1.51 -7.47 9.23
N GLU A 157 -0.38 -8.11 9.53
CA GLU A 157 0.22 -8.11 10.87
C GLU A 157 0.56 -6.68 11.31
N ALA A 158 1.19 -5.90 10.42
CA ALA A 158 1.56 -4.52 10.69
C ALA A 158 0.35 -3.60 10.93
N MET A 159 -0.76 -3.80 10.19
CA MET A 159 -2.01 -3.04 10.35
C MET A 159 -2.52 -3.11 11.79
N THR A 160 -2.49 -4.31 12.38
CA THR A 160 -2.89 -4.54 13.78
C THR A 160 -1.84 -4.03 14.76
N LYS A 161 -0.57 -4.41 14.57
CA LYS A 161 0.52 -4.08 15.49
C LYS A 161 0.75 -2.58 15.66
N HIS A 162 0.61 -1.83 14.57
CA HIS A 162 0.91 -0.39 14.53
C HIS A 162 -0.33 0.50 14.58
N LYS A 163 -1.52 -0.07 14.85
CA LYS A 163 -2.81 0.65 14.93
C LYS A 163 -3.14 1.46 13.68
N ILE A 164 -2.65 1.04 12.52
CA ILE A 164 -2.81 1.75 11.25
C ILE A 164 -4.30 1.88 10.89
N LEU A 165 -5.09 0.84 11.20
CA LEU A 165 -6.53 0.85 10.94
C LEU A 165 -7.27 1.92 11.76
N GLY A 166 -6.92 2.09 13.03
CA GLY A 166 -7.52 3.14 13.88
C GLY A 166 -7.24 4.53 13.31
N THR A 167 -5.98 4.79 12.96
CA THR A 167 -5.59 6.08 12.34
C THR A 167 -6.26 6.31 10.98
N LEU A 168 -6.47 5.26 10.18
CA LEU A 168 -7.23 5.36 8.93
C LEU A 168 -8.69 5.75 9.19
N ILE A 169 -9.35 5.07 10.15
CA ILE A 169 -10.74 5.34 10.54
C ILE A 169 -10.84 6.79 11.01
N ASP A 170 -9.96 7.23 11.90
CA ASP A 170 -9.93 8.62 12.38
C ASP A 170 -9.77 9.61 11.21
N GLY A 171 -8.90 9.32 10.25
CA GLY A 171 -8.72 10.17 9.06
C GLY A 171 -9.95 10.25 8.16
N LEU A 172 -10.79 9.22 8.13
CA LEU A 172 -12.05 9.19 7.36
C LEU A 172 -13.20 9.86 8.11
N THR A 173 -13.31 9.61 9.41
CA THR A 173 -14.46 10.07 10.22
C THR A 173 -14.25 11.46 10.80
N ASN A 174 -13.00 11.85 11.04
CA ASN A 174 -12.58 13.12 11.64
C ASN A 174 -11.47 13.76 10.79
N PRO A 175 -11.76 14.15 9.54
CA PRO A 175 -10.73 14.64 8.61
C PRO A 175 -10.03 15.89 9.16
N LEU A 176 -8.71 15.94 9.00
CA LEU A 176 -7.94 17.14 9.30
C LEU A 176 -8.15 18.19 8.20
N PRO A 177 -8.29 19.48 8.54
CA PRO A 177 -8.39 20.52 7.53
C PRO A 177 -7.18 20.53 6.60
N TYR A 178 -7.44 20.67 5.30
CA TYR A 178 -6.40 20.69 4.26
C TYR A 178 -6.62 21.86 3.29
N GLY A 179 -5.65 22.07 2.39
CA GLY A 179 -5.67 23.21 1.46
C GLY A 179 -4.58 24.23 1.77
N LYS A 180 -4.63 25.39 1.12
CA LYS A 180 -3.54 26.39 1.22
C LYS A 180 -3.48 26.99 2.61
N ASP A 181 -4.63 27.09 3.28
CA ASP A 181 -4.80 27.69 4.61
C ASP A 181 -5.65 26.81 5.55
N GLY A 182 -5.80 25.51 5.23
CA GLY A 182 -6.72 24.61 5.96
C GLY A 182 -8.20 24.92 5.70
N ASP A 183 -8.51 25.47 4.53
CA ASP A 183 -9.83 25.95 4.12
C ASP A 183 -10.83 24.84 3.77
N LYS A 184 -10.36 23.60 3.66
CA LYS A 184 -11.20 22.42 3.38
C LYS A 184 -11.31 21.56 4.62
N GLU A 185 -12.48 21.59 5.23
CA GLU A 185 -12.80 20.83 6.45
C GLU A 185 -13.44 19.46 6.16
N GLU A 186 -14.00 19.26 4.96
CA GLU A 186 -14.55 17.98 4.55
C GLU A 186 -13.44 16.95 4.28
N VAL A 187 -13.79 15.66 4.28
CA VAL A 187 -12.84 14.63 3.85
C VAL A 187 -12.57 14.79 2.37
N ASP A 188 -11.30 14.66 2.00
CA ASP A 188 -10.92 14.73 0.60
C ASP A 188 -11.47 13.52 -0.19
N PRO A 189 -12.21 13.70 -1.30
CA PRO A 189 -12.86 12.59 -1.99
C PRO A 189 -11.90 11.49 -2.47
N ASP A 190 -10.69 11.88 -2.91
CA ASP A 190 -9.69 10.93 -3.41
C ASP A 190 -9.05 10.13 -2.27
N PHE A 191 -8.86 10.76 -1.10
CA PHE A 191 -8.43 10.08 0.10
C PHE A 191 -9.53 9.17 0.65
N GLU A 192 -10.78 9.63 0.66
CA GLU A 192 -11.95 8.88 1.10
C GLU A 192 -12.10 7.59 0.29
N GLU A 193 -12.11 7.68 -1.04
CA GLU A 193 -12.16 6.52 -1.94
C GLU A 193 -11.04 5.50 -1.63
N LYS A 194 -9.80 5.98 -1.49
CA LYS A 194 -8.63 5.13 -1.23
C LYS A 194 -8.66 4.52 0.18
N GLY A 195 -9.12 5.28 1.16
CA GLY A 195 -9.25 4.83 2.53
C GLY A 195 -10.33 3.77 2.67
N VAL A 196 -11.48 3.95 2.03
CA VAL A 196 -12.54 2.95 1.97
C VAL A 196 -12.08 1.70 1.22
N ALA A 197 -11.34 1.85 0.12
CA ALA A 197 -10.75 0.72 -0.58
C ALA A 197 -9.80 -0.09 0.33
N LEU A 198 -8.91 0.59 1.08
CA LEU A 198 -8.04 -0.03 2.06
C LEU A 198 -8.83 -0.74 3.17
N LEU A 199 -9.84 -0.08 3.74
CA LEU A 199 -10.71 -0.63 4.77
C LEU A 199 -11.40 -1.91 4.29
N ARG A 200 -11.93 -1.90 3.06
CA ARG A 200 -12.56 -3.08 2.45
C ARG A 200 -11.54 -4.20 2.27
N THR A 201 -10.37 -3.92 1.72
CA THR A 201 -9.32 -4.93 1.54
C THR A 201 -8.95 -5.56 2.89
N TYR A 202 -8.78 -4.74 3.94
CA TYR A 202 -8.52 -5.23 5.28
C TYR A 202 -9.66 -6.12 5.82
N ALA A 203 -10.89 -5.58 5.90
CA ALA A 203 -11.98 -6.22 6.62
C ALA A 203 -12.61 -7.41 5.86
N ILE A 204 -12.62 -7.35 4.52
CA ILE A 204 -13.28 -8.32 3.66
C ILE A 204 -12.27 -9.27 3.01
N VAL A 205 -11.29 -8.74 2.28
CA VAL A 205 -10.37 -9.57 1.48
C VAL A 205 -9.40 -10.33 2.38
N CYS A 206 -8.86 -9.66 3.40
CA CYS A 206 -7.91 -10.24 4.34
C CYS A 206 -8.56 -10.80 5.61
N ASN A 207 -9.89 -10.68 5.75
CA ASN A 207 -10.63 -11.07 6.94
C ASN A 207 -10.06 -10.47 8.25
N GLY A 208 -9.58 -9.22 8.17
CA GLY A 208 -9.09 -8.48 9.31
C GLY A 208 -10.19 -8.26 10.36
N THR A 209 -9.79 -8.14 11.62
CA THR A 209 -10.70 -7.97 12.75
C THR A 209 -10.91 -6.50 13.06
N LEU A 210 -12.16 -6.06 13.10
CA LEU A 210 -12.56 -4.76 13.63
C LEU A 210 -12.94 -4.92 15.10
N ASP A 211 -12.40 -4.08 15.98
CA ASP A 211 -12.88 -3.99 17.35
C ASP A 211 -14.22 -3.23 17.43
N GLN A 212 -14.86 -3.24 18.60
CA GLN A 212 -16.20 -2.66 18.74
C GLN A 212 -16.22 -1.14 18.54
N ASP A 213 -15.18 -0.44 19.00
CA ASP A 213 -15.06 1.02 18.88
C ASP A 213 -14.91 1.44 17.41
N GLN A 214 -14.05 0.72 16.67
CA GLN A 214 -13.89 0.88 15.23
C GLN A 214 -15.18 0.62 14.46
N LYS A 215 -15.93 -0.43 14.84
CA LYS A 215 -17.24 -0.73 14.21
C LYS A 215 -18.24 0.38 14.47
N ASP A 216 -18.34 0.87 15.69
CA ASP A 216 -19.30 1.90 16.08
C ASP A 216 -19.01 3.21 15.33
N HIS A 217 -17.74 3.63 15.28
CA HIS A 217 -17.30 4.81 14.52
C HIS A 217 -17.60 4.69 13.01
N LEU A 218 -17.26 3.54 12.41
CA LEU A 218 -17.53 3.30 10.99
C LEU A 218 -19.03 3.24 10.71
N TRP A 219 -19.82 2.61 11.58
CA TRP A 219 -21.27 2.51 11.42
C TRP A 219 -21.94 3.88 11.44
N GLU A 220 -21.57 4.73 12.40
CA GLU A 220 -22.08 6.10 12.49
C GLU A 220 -21.68 6.93 11.27
N TRP A 221 -20.41 6.86 10.87
CA TRP A 221 -19.89 7.60 9.72
C TRP A 221 -20.54 7.17 8.40
N ILE A 222 -20.63 5.87 8.12
CA ILE A 222 -21.32 5.35 6.91
C ILE A 222 -22.79 5.80 6.92
N GLY A 223 -23.45 5.80 8.07
CA GLY A 223 -24.81 6.30 8.23
C GLY A 223 -24.94 7.78 7.84
N LYS A 224 -24.05 8.63 8.34
CA LYS A 224 -23.97 10.06 7.98
C LYS A 224 -23.75 10.25 6.48
N GLU A 225 -22.82 9.50 5.88
CA GLU A 225 -22.52 9.62 4.45
C GLU A 225 -23.67 9.14 3.56
N LYS A 226 -24.39 8.09 3.95
CA LYS A 226 -25.63 7.67 3.27
C LYS A 226 -26.74 8.72 3.33
N MET A 227 -26.82 9.50 4.41
CA MET A 227 -27.81 10.59 4.50
C MET A 227 -27.45 11.78 3.61
N LYS A 228 -26.15 12.06 3.43
CA LYS A 228 -25.66 13.11 2.52
C LYS A 228 -25.86 12.74 1.05
N ASP A 229 -25.69 11.46 0.71
CA ASP A 229 -25.82 10.94 -0.65
C ASP A 229 -26.55 9.58 -0.66
N SER A 230 -27.88 9.64 -0.66
CA SER A 230 -28.75 8.47 -0.49
C SER A 230 -28.75 7.49 -1.68
N GLY A 231 -28.10 7.83 -2.80
CA GLY A 231 -28.09 7.00 -4.02
C GLY A 231 -26.73 6.80 -4.68
N GLY A 232 -25.76 7.68 -4.43
CA GLY A 232 -24.45 7.70 -5.10
C GLY A 232 -23.29 7.17 -4.27
N LEU A 233 -23.50 6.77 -3.00
CA LEU A 233 -22.37 6.45 -2.10
C LEU A 233 -21.44 5.35 -2.64
N ALA A 234 -22.01 4.30 -3.24
CA ALA A 234 -21.22 3.21 -3.83
C ALA A 234 -20.37 3.71 -5.01
N GLU A 235 -20.94 4.56 -5.86
CA GLU A 235 -20.25 5.19 -6.99
C GLU A 235 -19.14 6.14 -6.51
N ARG A 236 -19.44 6.95 -5.48
CA ARG A 236 -18.48 7.87 -4.87
C ARG A 236 -17.25 7.16 -4.28
N TRP A 237 -17.45 5.95 -3.76
CA TRP A 237 -16.36 5.10 -3.26
C TRP A 237 -15.82 4.11 -4.29
N SER A 238 -16.11 4.33 -5.58
CA SER A 238 -15.64 3.50 -6.70
C SER A 238 -15.88 2.00 -6.51
N MET A 239 -17.03 1.62 -5.95
CA MET A 239 -17.41 0.22 -5.72
C MET A 239 -18.83 -0.10 -6.13
N SER A 240 -19.12 -1.39 -6.34
CA SER A 240 -20.49 -1.83 -6.61
C SER A 240 -21.34 -1.82 -5.35
N GLY A 241 -22.66 -1.68 -5.50
CA GLY A 241 -23.61 -1.73 -4.39
C GLY A 241 -23.45 -2.99 -3.52
N GLY A 242 -23.26 -4.16 -4.14
CA GLY A 242 -23.02 -5.40 -3.38
C GLY A 242 -21.73 -5.40 -2.54
N LYS A 243 -20.67 -4.73 -3.02
CA LYS A 243 -19.42 -4.56 -2.23
C LYS A 243 -19.61 -3.61 -1.05
N LEU A 244 -20.44 -2.58 -1.23
CA LEU A 244 -20.82 -1.67 -0.16
C LEU A 244 -21.66 -2.40 0.90
N ASP A 245 -22.64 -3.20 0.48
CA ASP A 245 -23.48 -3.98 1.39
C ASP A 245 -22.65 -4.96 2.22
N GLU A 246 -21.70 -5.65 1.59
CA GLU A 246 -20.76 -6.55 2.26
C GLU A 246 -19.94 -5.82 3.35
N LEU A 247 -19.39 -4.63 3.05
CA LEU A 247 -18.68 -3.82 4.02
C LEU A 247 -19.59 -3.37 5.17
N VAL A 248 -20.80 -2.91 4.86
CA VAL A 248 -21.81 -2.48 5.85
C VAL A 248 -22.20 -3.63 6.78
N GLN A 249 -22.40 -4.84 6.24
CA GLN A 249 -22.68 -6.03 7.05
C GLN A 249 -21.51 -6.37 7.96
N ARG A 250 -20.28 -6.30 7.46
CA ARG A 250 -19.06 -6.58 8.24
C ARG A 250 -18.85 -5.60 9.40
N VAL A 251 -19.19 -4.33 9.20
CA VAL A 251 -19.14 -3.29 10.24
C VAL A 251 -20.24 -3.51 11.28
N LYS A 252 -21.42 -3.97 10.87
CA LYS A 252 -22.56 -4.22 11.75
C LYS A 252 -22.43 -5.49 12.60
N SER A 253 -21.83 -6.55 12.05
CA SER A 253 -21.60 -7.85 12.70
C SER A 253 -20.45 -7.79 13.69
#